data_AF-A0A7J7CA38-F1
#
_entry.id   AF-A0A7J7CA38-F1
#
_cell.length_a   1.000
_cell.length_b   1.000
_cell.length_c   1.000
_cell.angle_alpha   90.00
_cell.angle_beta   90.00
_cell.angle_gamma   90.00
#
_symmetry.space_group_name_H-M   'P 1'
#
loop_
_entity.id
_entity.type
_entity.pdbx_description
1 polymer ?
#
loop_
_entity_poly.entity_id
_entity_poly.type
_entity_poly.pdbx_seq_one_letter_code
_entity_poly.pdbx_strand_id
1 'polypeptide(L)'
;MVAFRLPTTKSDAVEPDTTRRLLAMLIMFSSVDNSSSPLPASITFQIIYKQEKERAMVNEMVAKLTSVCWDKCITSTPGSKFSSSESSCLSHCAQRYMDMSLIIMKRFQSMQ
;
A
#
# COMPACT_ATOMS: atom_id res chain seq x y z
N MET A 1 13.82 -16.02 18.82
CA MET A 1 12.46 -15.73 19.30
C MET A 1 12.35 -14.21 19.47
N VAL A 2 12.09 -13.48 18.37
CA VAL A 2 11.97 -12.02 18.43
C VAL A 2 10.53 -11.71 18.81
N ALA A 3 10.31 -11.32 20.06
CA ALA A 3 9.03 -10.81 20.52
C ALA A 3 8.80 -9.42 19.94
N PHE A 4 7.98 -9.33 18.89
CA PHE A 4 7.42 -8.05 18.48
C PHE A 4 6.44 -7.59 19.56
N ARG A 5 6.84 -6.59 20.33
CA ARG A 5 5.95 -5.83 21.21
C ARG A 5 4.89 -5.15 20.33
N LEU A 6 3.62 -5.54 20.50
CA LEU A 6 2.49 -4.76 20.00
C LEU A 6 2.44 -3.42 20.74
N PRO A 7 2.21 -2.29 20.05
CA PRO A 7 1.85 -1.04 20.72
C PRO A 7 0.47 -1.19 21.36
N THR A 8 0.45 -1.16 22.69
CA THR A 8 -0.77 -1.04 23.51
C THR A 8 -1.09 0.43 23.72
N THR A 9 -1.97 0.99 22.90
CA THR A 9 -2.72 2.23 23.20
C THR A 9 -4.14 2.02 22.68
N LYS A 10 -5.02 1.53 23.55
CA LYS A 10 -6.00 2.32 24.31
C LYS A 10 -7.33 2.35 23.55
N SER A 11 -8.36 1.91 24.26
CA SER A 11 -9.75 1.82 23.86
C SER A 11 -10.29 3.15 23.36
N ASP A 12 -10.32 3.33 22.05
CA ASP A 12 -11.29 4.17 21.36
C ASP A 12 -11.97 3.24 20.34
N ALA A 13 -13.27 3.39 20.18
CA ALA A 13 -14.13 2.52 19.38
C ALA A 13 -13.44 2.05 18.08
N VAL A 14 -13.49 0.75 17.77
CA VAL A 14 -13.10 0.23 16.46
C VAL A 14 -14.00 0.91 15.43
N GLU A 15 -13.46 1.96 14.82
CA GLU A 15 -14.10 2.71 13.76
C GLU A 15 -14.39 1.74 12.60
N PRO A 16 -15.58 1.77 11.98
CA PRO A 16 -15.95 0.86 10.89
C PRO A 16 -14.98 0.91 9.69
N ASP A 17 -14.11 1.93 9.65
CA ASP A 17 -13.03 2.10 8.68
C ASP A 17 -11.88 1.09 8.86
N THR A 18 -11.54 0.70 10.10
CA THR A 18 -10.40 -0.18 10.37
C THR A 18 -10.64 -1.61 9.88
N THR A 19 -11.85 -2.13 10.07
CA THR A 19 -12.25 -3.46 9.57
C THR A 19 -12.35 -3.47 8.04
N ARG A 20 -12.81 -2.37 7.42
CA ARG A 20 -12.82 -2.20 5.95
C ARG A 20 -11.41 -2.12 5.38
N ARG A 21 -10.52 -1.39 6.04
CA ARG A 21 -9.09 -1.31 5.69
C ARG A 21 -8.41 -2.67 5.79
N LEU A 22 -8.70 -3.44 6.83
CA LEU A 22 -8.22 -4.83 7.00
C LEU A 22 -8.73 -5.74 5.89
N LEU A 23 -10.01 -5.65 5.51
CA LEU A 23 -10.59 -6.49 4.46
C LEU A 23 -10.02 -6.13 3.07
N ALA A 24 -9.89 -4.83 2.76
CA ALA A 24 -9.26 -4.36 1.53
C ALA A 24 -7.77 -4.72 1.48
N MET A 25 -7.06 -4.62 2.61
CA MET A 25 -5.69 -5.11 2.74
C MET A 25 -5.61 -6.60 2.40
N LEU A 26 -6.45 -7.46 3.00
CA LEU A 26 -6.45 -8.90 2.73
C LEU A 26 -6.72 -9.24 1.25
N ILE A 27 -7.58 -8.48 0.58
CA ILE A 27 -7.88 -8.65 -0.85
C ILE A 27 -6.70 -8.20 -1.74
N MET A 28 -5.95 -7.18 -1.33
CA MET A 28 -4.78 -6.68 -2.07
C MET A 28 -3.49 -7.49 -1.80
N PHE A 29 -3.32 -8.03 -0.58
CA PHE A 29 -2.12 -8.77 -0.17
C PHE A 29 -1.95 -10.10 -0.90
N SER A 30 -3.04 -10.79 -1.24
CA SER A 30 -3.00 -12.08 -1.95
C SER A 30 -2.45 -11.98 -3.39
N SER A 31 -2.25 -10.79 -3.93
CA SER A 31 -1.81 -10.56 -5.32
C SER A 31 -0.32 -10.23 -5.46
N VAL A 32 0.41 -9.99 -4.35
CA VAL A 32 1.85 -9.60 -4.39
C VAL A 32 2.80 -10.79 -4.21
N ASP A 33 2.29 -12.03 -4.13
CA ASP A 33 3.11 -13.24 -4.03
C ASP A 33 3.14 -14.02 -5.36
N ASN A 34 3.58 -13.39 -6.46
CA ASN A 34 3.80 -14.11 -7.71
C ASN A 34 5.12 -13.74 -8.38
N SER A 35 6.22 -14.25 -7.83
CA SER A 35 7.48 -14.53 -8.55
C SER A 35 8.58 -14.92 -7.58
N SER A 36 8.86 -16.22 -7.43
CA SER A 36 10.15 -16.66 -6.89
C SER A 36 10.61 -17.92 -7.61
N SER A 37 11.37 -17.71 -8.69
CA SER A 37 12.18 -18.75 -9.31
C SER A 37 13.40 -19.02 -8.41
N PRO A 38 13.77 -20.29 -8.10
CA PRO A 38 14.90 -20.57 -7.20
C PRO A 38 16.25 -20.27 -7.85
N LEU A 39 17.12 -19.51 -7.17
CA LEU A 39 18.53 -19.26 -7.51
C LEU A 39 19.45 -19.53 -6.27
N PRO A 40 20.76 -19.82 -6.46
CA PRO A 40 21.63 -20.48 -5.47
C PRO A 40 21.98 -19.64 -4.21
N ALA A 41 21.84 -20.28 -3.03
CA ALA A 41 21.56 -19.72 -1.70
C ALA A 41 22.51 -18.68 -1.03
N SER A 42 23.75 -18.44 -1.48
CA SER A 42 24.70 -17.57 -0.75
C SER A 42 24.67 -16.10 -1.18
N ILE A 43 24.60 -15.83 -2.48
CA ILE A 43 24.36 -14.47 -3.03
C ILE A 43 22.88 -14.09 -2.83
N THR A 44 22.03 -15.11 -2.72
CA THR A 44 20.58 -15.02 -2.53
C THR A 44 20.16 -14.17 -1.34
N PHE A 45 20.86 -14.18 -0.20
CA PHE A 45 20.41 -13.39 0.96
C PHE A 45 20.32 -11.90 0.66
N GLN A 46 21.37 -11.30 0.08
CA GLN A 46 21.37 -9.86 -0.24
C GLN A 46 20.39 -9.52 -1.36
N ILE A 47 20.21 -10.43 -2.33
CA ILE A 47 19.26 -10.25 -3.43
C ILE A 47 17.82 -10.33 -2.92
N ILE A 48 17.47 -11.39 -2.19
CA ILE A 48 16.14 -11.56 -1.57
C ILE A 48 15.88 -10.40 -0.61
N TYR A 49 16.84 -10.02 0.23
CA TYR A 49 16.64 -8.90 1.15
C TYR A 49 16.30 -7.60 0.44
N LYS A 50 17.00 -7.27 -0.66
CA LYS A 50 16.68 -6.08 -1.47
C LYS A 50 15.32 -6.21 -2.13
N GLN A 51 15.00 -7.36 -2.71
CA GLN A 51 13.72 -7.62 -3.37
C GLN A 51 12.54 -7.54 -2.39
N GLU A 52 12.66 -8.15 -1.21
CA GLU A 52 11.64 -8.11 -0.16
C GLU A 52 11.49 -6.70 0.41
N LYS A 53 12.58 -5.95 0.53
CA LYS A 53 12.52 -4.53 0.91
C LYS A 53 11.77 -3.71 -0.14
N GLU A 54 12.07 -3.88 -1.43
CA GLU A 54 11.36 -3.21 -2.52
C GLU A 54 9.88 -3.56 -2.54
N ARG A 55 9.55 -4.86 -2.39
CA ARG A 55 8.16 -5.32 -2.28
C ARG A 55 7.43 -4.69 -1.10
N ALA A 56 8.04 -4.66 0.08
CA ALA A 56 7.45 -4.02 1.25
C ALA A 56 7.19 -2.52 1.02
N MET A 57 8.13 -1.80 0.39
CA MET A 57 7.96 -0.38 0.06
C MET A 57 6.84 -0.16 -0.96
N VAL A 58 6.74 -1.00 -2.00
CA VAL A 58 5.64 -0.93 -2.98
C VAL A 58 4.31 -1.23 -2.31
N ASN A 59 4.25 -2.22 -1.43
CA ASN A 59 3.03 -2.58 -0.70
C ASN A 59 2.55 -1.43 0.20
N GLU A 60 3.47 -0.79 0.91
CA GLU A 60 3.15 0.38 1.71
C GLU A 60 2.64 1.54 0.83
N MET A 61 3.30 1.79 -0.30
CA MET A 61 2.88 2.81 -1.26
C MET A 61 1.48 2.54 -1.81
N VAL A 62 1.18 1.30 -2.20
CA VAL A 62 -0.14 0.88 -2.68
C VAL A 62 -1.20 1.03 -1.60
N ALA A 63 -0.89 0.67 -0.35
CA ALA A 63 -1.80 0.85 0.77
C ALA A 63 -2.15 2.33 1.00
N LYS A 64 -1.15 3.22 0.95
CA LYS A 64 -1.35 4.67 1.10
C LYS A 64 -2.12 5.27 -0.07
N LEU A 65 -1.78 4.90 -1.30
CA LEU A 65 -2.50 5.32 -2.50
C LEU A 65 -3.97 4.90 -2.41
N THR A 66 -4.21 3.65 -2.02
CA THR A 66 -5.55 3.10 -1.87
C THR A 66 -6.34 3.89 -0.82
N SER A 67 -5.79 4.13 0.37
CA SER A 67 -6.51 4.90 1.40
C SER A 67 -6.81 6.33 0.94
N VAL A 68 -5.83 7.02 0.37
CA VAL A 68 -5.99 8.42 -0.03
C VAL A 68 -7.00 8.57 -1.18
N CYS A 69 -6.92 7.67 -2.17
CA CYS A 69 -7.83 7.72 -3.31
C CYS A 69 -9.22 7.21 -2.97
N TRP A 70 -9.34 6.26 -2.04
CA TRP A 70 -10.64 5.84 -1.52
C TRP A 70 -11.36 7.01 -0.86
N ASP A 71 -10.72 7.69 0.09
CA ASP A 71 -11.31 8.82 0.81
C ASP A 71 -11.72 9.99 -0.10
N LYS A 72 -11.02 10.16 -1.23
CA LYS A 72 -11.28 11.24 -2.20
C LYS A 72 -12.36 10.91 -3.22
N CYS A 73 -12.41 9.65 -3.68
CA CYS A 73 -13.24 9.27 -4.82
C CYS A 73 -14.50 8.51 -4.44
N ILE A 74 -14.54 7.89 -3.27
CA ILE A 74 -15.65 7.03 -2.83
C ILE A 74 -16.40 7.73 -1.70
N THR A 75 -17.44 8.48 -2.05
CA THR A 75 -18.26 9.24 -1.10
C THR A 75 -19.42 8.45 -0.50
N SER A 76 -19.80 7.36 -1.16
CA SER A 76 -20.90 6.47 -0.79
C SER A 76 -20.43 5.03 -0.93
N THR A 77 -21.12 4.08 -0.28
CA THR A 77 -20.78 2.67 -0.47
C THR A 77 -20.96 2.31 -1.95
N PRO A 78 -19.89 1.90 -2.67
CA PRO A 78 -19.99 1.56 -4.08
C PRO A 78 -20.84 0.30 -4.23
N GLY A 79 -21.54 0.18 -5.37
CA GLY A 79 -22.31 -1.01 -5.70
C GLY A 79 -21.42 -2.20 -6.08
N SER A 80 -21.93 -3.13 -6.88
CA SER A 80 -21.15 -4.26 -7.40
C SER A 80 -20.00 -3.85 -8.35
N LYS A 81 -19.99 -2.58 -8.77
CA LYS A 81 -18.97 -1.98 -9.64
C LYS A 81 -18.88 -0.49 -9.35
N PHE A 82 -17.70 0.09 -9.64
CA PHE A 82 -17.54 1.53 -9.68
C PHE A 82 -18.35 2.11 -10.85
N SER A 83 -18.95 3.27 -10.60
CA SER A 83 -19.48 4.14 -11.65
C SER A 83 -18.33 4.65 -12.54
N SER A 84 -18.70 5.18 -13.72
CA SER A 84 -17.71 5.79 -14.63
C SER A 84 -16.96 6.94 -13.95
N SER A 85 -17.63 7.76 -13.15
CA SER A 85 -17.03 8.89 -12.44
C SER A 85 -16.07 8.46 -11.35
N GLU A 86 -16.42 7.43 -10.56
CA GLU A 86 -15.53 6.86 -9.53
C GLU A 86 -14.28 6.26 -10.16
N SER A 87 -14.45 5.51 -11.26
CA SER A 87 -13.33 4.89 -11.98
C SER A 87 -12.37 5.95 -12.53
N SER A 88 -12.88 6.99 -13.20
CA SER A 88 -12.07 8.11 -13.68
C SER A 88 -11.40 8.89 -12.53
N CYS A 89 -12.11 9.09 -11.41
CA CYS A 89 -11.54 9.75 -10.24
C CYS A 89 -10.36 8.95 -9.68
N LEU A 90 -10.51 7.63 -9.50
CA LEU A 90 -9.47 6.75 -8.99
C LEU A 90 -8.23 6.77 -9.89
N SER A 91 -8.39 6.72 -11.21
CA SER A 91 -7.28 6.82 -12.16
C SER A 91 -6.54 8.15 -12.04
N HIS A 92 -7.27 9.27 -12.01
CA HIS A 92 -6.66 10.58 -11.86
C HIS A 92 -5.99 10.76 -10.49
N CYS A 93 -6.61 10.27 -9.42
CA CYS A 93 -6.06 10.34 -8.07
C CYS A 93 -4.75 9.56 -7.98
N ALA A 94 -4.72 8.31 -8.47
CA ALA A 94 -3.53 7.47 -8.46
C ALA A 94 -2.36 8.14 -9.21
N GLN A 95 -2.63 8.67 -10.41
CA GLN A 95 -1.62 9.38 -11.20
C GLN A 95 -1.06 10.59 -10.45
N ARG A 96 -1.94 11.44 -9.89
CA ARG A 96 -1.52 12.62 -9.12
C ARG A 96 -0.76 12.26 -7.85
N TYR A 97 -1.16 11.21 -7.15
CA TYR A 97 -0.47 10.75 -5.96
C TYR A 97 0.97 10.31 -6.28
N MET A 98 1.15 9.56 -7.36
CA MET A 98 2.47 9.12 -7.82
C MET A 98 3.34 10.31 -8.26
N ASP A 99 2.80 11.23 -9.04
CA ASP A 99 3.51 12.44 -9.49
C ASP A 99 4.03 13.26 -8.30
N MET A 100 3.16 13.50 -7.31
CA MET A 100 3.53 14.23 -6.09
C MET A 100 4.58 13.49 -5.28
N SER A 101 4.43 12.18 -5.11
CA SER A 101 5.39 11.35 -4.38
C SER A 101 6.78 11.43 -5.00
N LEU A 102 6.88 11.36 -6.34
CA LEU A 102 8.16 11.49 -7.06
C LEU A 102 8.77 12.88 -6.92
N ILE A 103 7.95 13.94 -6.99
CA ILE A 103 8.42 15.31 -6.79
C ILE A 103 8.98 15.48 -5.38
N ILE A 104 8.26 14.99 -4.37
CA ILE A 104 8.70 15.03 -2.97
C ILE A 104 10.05 14.31 -2.82
N MET A 105 10.17 13.09 -3.34
CA MET A 105 11.44 12.33 -3.31
C MET A 105 12.60 13.09 -3.97
N LYS A 106 12.37 13.67 -5.16
CA LYS A 106 13.38 14.48 -5.85
C LYS A 106 13.82 15.71 -5.04
N ARG A 107 12.88 16.36 -4.34
CA ARG A 107 13.19 17.51 -3.47
C ARG A 107 14.05 17.09 -2.28
N PHE A 108 13.73 15.96 -1.64
CA PHE A 108 14.56 15.41 -0.56
C PHE A 108 15.97 15.08 -1.03
N GLN A 109 16.12 14.51 -2.23
CA GLN A 109 17.44 14.23 -2.81
C GLN A 109 18.22 15.52 -3.14
N SER A 110 17.55 16.58 -3.59
CA SER A 110 18.21 17.86 -3.90
C SER A 110 18.63 18.67 -2.68
N MET A 111 18.17 18.30 -1.48
CA MET A 111 18.55 18.95 -0.21
C MET A 111 19.69 18.22 0.51
N GLN A 112 20.16 17.09 -0.02
CA GLN A 112 21.24 16.26 0.52
C GLN A 112 22.52 16.47 -0.28
#